data_AF-A0A9D2UUV7-F1
#
_entry.id   AF-A0A9D2UUV7-F1
#
_cell.length_a   1.000
_cell.length_b   1.000
_cell.length_c   1.000
_cell.angle_alpha   90.00
_cell.angle_beta   90.00
_cell.angle_gamma   90.00
#
_symmetry.space_group_name_H-M   'P 1'
#
loop_
_entity.id
_entity.type
_entity.pdbx_description
1 polymer ?
#
loop_
_entity_poly.entity_id
_entity_poly.type
_entity_poly.pdbx_seq_one_letter_code
_entity_poly.pdbx_strand_id
1 'polypeptide(L)'
;MFDSIRGKTPGSQTADASQTIPRQKGDMAESGALHAEAPVKTNAKAPTAAMDKPVQPIESRRLGKDEPLTLRAATFLGDALDTLDRRRTETAPFARISMPDAGEKQTGPWALVPKHKRPKRNRHSRKKVAFLRYGYYDIVFKFFVEHVLDADFVALPEPTRKTIEMGSAASNDFVCAPFKHILGDYMEALELGADVLVQFTGPCRLGYYGELQESILRDAGYEFEMLNFATVTGKPLQDYISLCKKKVNPDLSLTQGVANMLAAFKMIESLDAYNDLFLRLAGHETEADSFERARKTYFADMRAASCRHDIDEAQKRGIAALEQLPVSVPADPVRVGIVGEYFTAVDAASNLDLERKFLDMGVELYRMMNLTNRNLHYNEPNLRRSVSEYVNFDMGPTSTMTIAAAKNYAEQGFDGIVHLKSSGCTPEIDCMPVLQRISRDYRIPILFLSYDSQTSDTGLDTRIEAFYDMIAMRKAR
;
A
#
# COMPACT_ATOMS: atom_id res chain seq x y z
N MET A 1 -10.45 -50.84 1.06
CA MET A 1 -11.74 -50.82 1.77
C MET A 1 -12.71 -50.01 0.91
N PHE A 2 -13.20 -50.66 -0.14
CA PHE A 2 -14.10 -50.16 -1.17
C PHE A 2 -15.22 -51.19 -1.23
N ASP A 3 -16.46 -50.79 -0.98
CA ASP A 3 -17.70 -51.46 -1.40
C ASP A 3 -18.83 -50.45 -1.16
N SER A 4 -19.45 -49.91 -2.21
CA SER A 4 -20.55 -50.49 -2.98
C SER A 4 -21.89 -50.37 -2.25
N ILE A 5 -22.72 -49.38 -2.65
CA ILE A 5 -24.17 -49.56 -2.81
C ILE A 5 -24.65 -48.68 -3.98
N ARG A 6 -25.16 -49.34 -5.03
CA ARG A 6 -25.91 -48.76 -6.16
C ARG A 6 -27.40 -48.64 -5.80
N GLY A 7 -28.04 -47.61 -6.35
CA GLY A 7 -29.32 -47.77 -7.05
C GLY A 7 -30.51 -47.01 -6.48
N LYS A 8 -30.97 -45.97 -7.20
CA LYS A 8 -32.13 -46.02 -8.13
C LYS A 8 -32.70 -44.61 -8.32
N THR A 9 -32.68 -44.15 -9.57
CA THR A 9 -33.54 -43.07 -10.10
C THR A 9 -34.98 -43.56 -10.22
N PRO A 10 -35.96 -42.66 -10.07
CA PRO A 10 -36.79 -42.26 -11.21
C PRO A 10 -36.88 -40.72 -11.28
N GLY A 11 -36.85 -40.08 -12.45
CA GLY A 11 -37.95 -40.08 -13.40
C GLY A 11 -38.52 -38.65 -13.47
N SER A 12 -38.42 -38.05 -14.65
CA SER A 12 -38.78 -36.68 -15.03
C SER A 12 -40.19 -36.23 -14.67
N GLN A 13 -40.37 -34.95 -14.34
CA GLN A 13 -41.48 -34.13 -14.85
C GLN A 13 -41.19 -32.63 -14.70
N THR A 14 -41.35 -31.94 -15.83
CA THR A 14 -41.36 -30.49 -16.03
C THR A 14 -42.61 -29.86 -15.45
N ALA A 15 -42.49 -28.70 -14.78
CA ALA A 15 -43.59 -27.75 -14.65
C ALA A 15 -43.03 -26.32 -14.47
N ASP A 16 -43.36 -25.52 -15.47
CA ASP A 16 -43.23 -24.07 -15.59
C ASP A 16 -44.15 -23.36 -14.58
N ALA A 17 -43.69 -22.28 -13.95
CA ALA A 17 -44.54 -21.33 -13.24
C ALA A 17 -43.79 -20.01 -12.99
N SER A 18 -43.83 -19.14 -13.99
CA SER A 18 -43.79 -17.69 -13.84
C SER A 18 -44.74 -17.22 -12.72
N GLN A 19 -44.28 -16.38 -11.79
CA GLN A 19 -45.17 -15.50 -11.04
C GLN A 19 -44.65 -14.07 -10.96
N THR A 20 -45.56 -13.22 -11.41
CA THR A 20 -45.53 -11.79 -11.65
C THR A 20 -45.72 -10.97 -10.37
N ILE A 21 -45.08 -9.79 -10.41
CA ILE A 21 -45.25 -8.62 -9.54
C ILE A 21 -46.72 -8.16 -9.47
N PRO A 22 -47.21 -7.63 -8.33
CA PRO A 22 -48.28 -6.65 -8.34
C PRO A 22 -47.78 -5.27 -7.91
N ARG A 23 -48.01 -4.29 -8.80
CA ARG A 23 -48.10 -2.85 -8.50
C ARG A 23 -49.44 -2.57 -7.83
N GLN A 24 -49.46 -1.69 -6.83
CA GLN A 24 -50.64 -0.89 -6.49
C GLN A 24 -50.25 0.58 -6.32
N LYS A 25 -50.73 1.44 -7.23
CA LYS A 25 -51.23 2.79 -6.94
C LYS A 25 -52.58 2.59 -6.23
N GLY A 26 -53.08 3.38 -5.30
CA GLY A 26 -52.88 4.75 -4.84
C GLY A 26 -54.24 5.17 -4.25
N ASP A 27 -54.28 6.05 -3.26
CA ASP A 27 -55.35 7.05 -3.07
C ASP A 27 -55.13 7.89 -1.82
N MET A 28 -55.40 9.19 -1.99
CA MET A 28 -55.43 10.25 -1.00
C MET A 28 -56.74 10.21 -0.19
N ALA A 29 -56.68 10.54 1.11
CA ALA A 29 -57.73 11.30 1.77
C ALA A 29 -57.24 11.86 3.11
N GLU A 30 -57.57 13.13 3.33
CA GLU A 30 -57.33 13.95 4.51
C GLU A 30 -58.12 13.47 5.74
N SER A 31 -57.55 13.66 6.94
CA SER A 31 -58.32 14.12 8.10
C SER A 31 -57.37 14.64 9.18
N GLY A 32 -57.52 15.91 9.54
CA GLY A 32 -56.80 16.53 10.65
C GLY A 32 -57.36 16.13 12.02
N ALA A 33 -56.49 16.16 13.03
CA ALA A 33 -56.87 16.47 14.40
C ALA A 33 -55.65 16.98 15.16
N LEU A 34 -55.87 18.11 15.83
CA LEU A 34 -54.94 18.84 16.69
C LEU A 34 -54.49 17.99 17.88
N HIS A 35 -53.24 18.14 18.33
CA HIS A 35 -52.93 18.24 19.76
C HIS A 35 -51.58 18.92 20.03
N ALA A 36 -51.70 20.10 20.65
CA ALA A 36 -50.85 20.86 21.56
C ALA A 36 -49.35 20.54 21.74
N GLU A 37 -48.57 21.62 21.63
CA GLU A 37 -47.16 21.80 21.97
C GLU A 37 -46.83 21.64 23.47
N ALA A 38 -45.60 21.22 23.76
CA ALA A 38 -44.83 21.67 24.93
C ALA A 38 -43.32 21.68 24.59
N PRO A 39 -42.53 22.62 25.15
CA PRO A 39 -41.34 23.18 24.48
C PRO A 39 -40.04 22.48 24.87
N VAL A 40 -39.12 22.30 23.90
CA VAL A 40 -37.72 21.95 24.18
C VAL A 40 -36.82 23.12 23.84
N LYS A 41 -36.11 23.57 24.88
CA LYS A 41 -35.25 24.76 24.95
C LYS A 41 -34.13 24.71 23.92
N THR A 42 -34.10 25.71 23.05
CA THR A 42 -32.97 26.05 22.19
C THR A 42 -31.88 26.74 23.01
N ASN A 43 -30.71 26.12 23.15
CA ASN A 43 -29.49 26.80 23.61
C ASN A 43 -28.60 27.06 22.40
N ALA A 44 -28.89 28.16 21.70
CA ALA A 44 -28.01 28.71 20.68
C ALA A 44 -26.85 29.45 21.38
N LYS A 45 -25.62 29.00 21.16
CA LYS A 45 -24.41 29.77 21.48
C LYS A 45 -23.72 30.09 20.16
N ALA A 46 -23.78 31.36 19.78
CA ALA A 46 -23.06 31.89 18.62
C ALA A 46 -21.54 31.79 18.84
N PRO A 47 -20.74 31.43 17.83
CA PRO A 47 -19.31 31.63 17.88
C PRO A 47 -18.97 33.06 17.45
N THR A 48 -18.32 33.77 18.36
CA THR A 48 -17.67 35.07 18.14
C THR A 48 -16.55 34.98 17.12
N ALA A 49 -16.49 35.97 16.24
CA ALA A 49 -15.42 36.20 15.28
C ALA A 49 -14.04 36.28 15.94
N ALA A 50 -13.07 35.55 15.37
CA ALA A 50 -11.65 35.74 15.63
C ALA A 50 -10.97 36.01 14.28
N MET A 51 -10.37 37.19 14.19
CA MET A 51 -9.63 37.70 13.04
C MET A 51 -8.34 36.92 12.77
N ASP A 52 -7.97 36.98 11.49
CA ASP A 52 -6.75 36.54 10.81
C ASP A 52 -5.50 36.30 11.66
N LYS A 53 -4.96 35.08 11.55
CA LYS A 53 -3.53 34.80 11.70
C LYS A 53 -3.06 33.98 10.49
N PRO A 54 -1.87 34.29 9.92
CA PRO A 54 -1.33 33.54 8.80
C PRO A 54 -1.09 32.09 9.18
N VAL A 55 -1.58 31.18 8.32
CA VAL A 55 -1.49 29.73 8.44
C VAL A 55 -0.04 29.30 8.28
N GLN A 56 0.53 28.68 9.33
CA GLN A 56 1.83 28.03 9.23
C GLN A 56 1.68 26.62 8.65
N PRO A 57 2.62 26.15 7.82
CA PRO A 57 2.67 24.76 7.40
C PRO A 57 2.77 23.86 8.63
N ILE A 58 2.30 22.62 8.52
CA ILE A 58 2.57 21.58 9.50
C ILE A 58 4.08 21.40 9.56
N GLU A 59 4.75 22.10 10.49
CA GLU A 59 6.01 21.63 11.02
C GLU A 59 5.70 20.26 11.62
N SER A 60 6.24 19.21 11.00
CA SER A 60 6.54 17.97 11.68
C SER A 60 7.14 18.35 13.02
N ARG A 61 6.41 18.14 14.12
CA ARG A 61 6.95 18.30 15.46
C ARG A 61 8.25 17.49 15.47
N ARG A 62 9.40 18.17 15.54
CA ARG A 62 10.73 17.55 15.52
C ARG A 62 10.77 16.51 16.64
N LEU A 63 10.52 15.24 16.30
CA LEU A 63 11.05 14.11 17.04
C LEU A 63 12.56 14.28 17.02
N GLY A 64 13.16 14.23 18.21
CA GLY A 64 14.54 14.66 18.49
C GLY A 64 15.52 14.32 17.37
N LYS A 65 16.14 15.37 16.80
CA LYS A 65 17.48 15.24 16.23
C LYS A 65 18.38 14.96 17.41
N ASP A 66 18.66 13.68 17.66
CA ASP A 66 19.87 13.12 18.32
C ASP A 66 19.61 11.69 18.84
N GLU A 67 18.97 10.83 18.03
CA GLU A 67 18.98 9.38 18.26
C GLU A 67 19.78 8.67 17.16
N PRO A 68 20.75 7.80 17.53
CA PRO A 68 21.59 7.11 16.55
C PRO A 68 20.75 6.19 15.66
N LEU A 69 21.13 6.08 14.37
CA LEU A 69 20.45 5.26 13.33
C LEU A 69 20.15 3.80 13.77
N THR A 70 20.90 3.27 14.74
CA THR A 70 20.70 1.96 15.33
C THR A 70 19.37 1.82 16.08
N LEU A 71 18.85 2.91 16.67
CA LEU A 71 17.57 2.90 17.38
C LEU A 71 16.36 2.83 16.43
N ARG A 72 16.45 3.42 15.23
CA ARG A 72 15.39 3.37 14.20
C ARG A 72 15.25 1.98 13.57
N ALA A 73 16.37 1.29 13.37
CA ALA A 73 16.37 -0.11 12.97
C ALA A 73 15.86 -1.02 14.12
N ALA A 74 16.07 -0.61 15.38
CA ALA A 74 15.53 -1.31 16.54
C ALA A 74 14.02 -1.09 16.73
N THR A 75 13.46 0.06 16.34
CA THR A 75 12.00 0.29 16.33
C THR A 75 11.31 -0.54 15.24
N PHE A 76 11.96 -0.75 14.10
CA PHE A 76 11.49 -1.69 13.06
C PHE A 76 11.39 -3.14 13.58
N LEU A 77 12.26 -3.53 14.51
CA LEU A 77 12.22 -4.83 15.20
C LEU A 77 11.29 -4.82 16.42
N GLY A 78 11.11 -3.68 17.09
CA GLY A 78 10.30 -3.51 18.30
C GLY A 78 8.80 -3.48 18.04
N ASP A 79 8.35 -2.83 16.97
CA ASP A 79 6.92 -2.71 16.68
C ASP A 79 6.33 -4.01 16.09
N ALA A 80 7.18 -4.88 15.53
CA ALA A 80 6.82 -6.26 15.23
C ALA A 80 6.68 -7.14 16.49
N LEU A 81 7.37 -6.78 17.58
CA LEU A 81 7.32 -7.48 18.86
C LEU A 81 6.12 -7.07 19.72
N ASP A 82 5.66 -5.82 19.64
CA ASP A 82 4.56 -5.33 20.51
C ASP A 82 3.17 -5.85 20.09
N THR A 83 3.03 -6.35 18.86
CA THR A 83 1.84 -7.11 18.42
C THR A 83 1.74 -8.53 19.00
N LEU A 84 2.77 -9.03 19.70
CA LEU A 84 2.85 -10.42 20.15
C LEU A 84 2.55 -10.64 21.64
N ASP A 85 2.61 -9.61 22.50
CA ASP A 85 2.56 -9.82 23.96
C ASP A 85 1.14 -10.03 24.54
N ARG A 86 0.09 -9.97 23.71
CA ARG A 86 -1.30 -10.16 24.15
C ARG A 86 -1.90 -11.55 23.92
N ARG A 87 -1.13 -12.54 23.43
CA ARG A 87 -1.65 -13.90 23.19
C ARG A 87 -0.76 -15.04 23.71
N ARG A 88 -0.18 -14.91 24.90
CA ARG A 88 0.36 -16.06 25.63
C ARG A 88 0.11 -15.95 27.14
N THR A 89 -1.13 -16.21 27.54
CA THR A 89 -1.38 -16.84 28.84
C THR A 89 -1.39 -18.35 28.62
N GLU A 90 -0.36 -19.04 29.11
CA GLU A 90 -0.45 -20.29 29.89
C GLU A 90 0.93 -20.98 30.00
N THR A 91 1.50 -20.87 31.20
CA THR A 91 2.26 -21.86 31.99
C THR A 91 2.78 -23.14 31.32
N ALA A 92 4.11 -23.36 31.35
CA ALA A 92 4.85 -24.50 31.96
C ALA A 92 6.35 -24.50 31.50
N PRO A 93 7.30 -25.24 32.11
CA PRO A 93 8.38 -24.69 32.93
C PRO A 93 9.78 -24.71 32.29
N PHE A 94 10.63 -23.82 32.79
CA PHE A 94 12.07 -23.70 32.48
C PHE A 94 12.86 -24.99 32.79
N ALA A 95 13.59 -25.49 31.80
CA ALA A 95 14.72 -26.39 32.01
C ALA A 95 16.04 -25.61 31.82
N ARG A 96 16.79 -25.42 32.91
CA ARG A 96 18.17 -24.91 32.91
C ARG A 96 19.11 -26.04 32.51
N ILE A 97 19.99 -25.78 31.55
CA ILE A 97 21.16 -26.64 31.28
C ILE A 97 22.41 -25.82 31.63
N SER A 98 23.19 -26.36 32.55
CA SER A 98 24.47 -25.82 33.02
C SER A 98 25.58 -26.03 31.98
N MET A 99 26.39 -25.00 31.74
CA MET A 99 27.65 -25.12 31.00
C MET A 99 28.81 -25.35 31.98
N PRO A 100 29.79 -26.20 31.65
CA PRO A 100 31.03 -26.27 32.43
C PRO A 100 32.05 -25.24 31.94
N ASP A 101 32.69 -24.59 32.91
CA ASP A 101 33.88 -23.76 32.77
C ASP A 101 35.09 -24.57 32.26
N ALA A 102 35.91 -23.95 31.41
CA ALA A 102 37.34 -24.21 31.34
C ALA A 102 38.03 -23.05 30.61
N GLY A 103 38.77 -22.25 31.37
CA GLY A 103 39.72 -21.29 30.82
C GLY A 103 40.98 -21.97 30.31
N GLU A 104 41.66 -21.32 29.36
CA GLU A 104 43.11 -21.08 29.39
C GLU A 104 43.52 -20.26 28.14
N LYS A 105 44.25 -19.17 28.39
CA LYS A 105 44.94 -18.40 27.35
C LYS A 105 46.31 -19.04 27.14
N GLN A 106 46.63 -19.45 25.91
CA GLN A 106 48.01 -19.68 25.49
C GLN A 106 48.40 -18.70 24.38
N THR A 107 49.35 -17.84 24.72
CA THR A 107 50.10 -16.98 23.80
C THR A 107 51.39 -17.70 23.40
N GLY A 108 51.67 -17.82 22.10
CA GLY A 108 52.93 -18.35 21.58
C GLY A 108 53.14 -18.04 20.09
N PRO A 109 54.39 -17.99 19.60
CA PRO A 109 54.83 -16.97 18.65
C PRO A 109 55.18 -17.53 17.27
N TRP A 110 54.54 -17.05 16.20
CA TRP A 110 55.01 -17.34 14.84
C TRP A 110 54.70 -16.19 13.86
N ALA A 111 55.77 -15.88 13.11
CA ALA A 111 55.96 -14.84 12.14
C ALA A 111 54.91 -14.73 11.02
N LEU A 112 54.65 -13.47 10.63
CA LEU A 112 54.46 -12.97 9.25
C LEU A 112 54.09 -14.02 8.18
N VAL A 113 52.78 -14.26 8.02
CA VAL A 113 52.24 -14.95 6.83
C VAL A 113 52.08 -13.93 5.70
N PRO A 114 52.62 -14.18 4.49
CA PRO A 114 52.41 -13.28 3.36
C PRO A 114 50.93 -13.25 2.99
N LYS A 115 50.38 -12.06 2.73
CA LYS A 115 48.98 -11.87 2.31
C LYS A 115 48.70 -12.75 1.09
N HIS A 116 48.00 -13.87 1.30
CA HIS A 116 47.38 -14.62 0.21
C HIS A 116 46.50 -13.65 -0.58
N LYS A 117 46.82 -13.43 -1.86
CA LYS A 117 45.86 -12.85 -2.80
C LYS A 117 44.63 -13.75 -2.76
N ARG A 118 43.51 -13.21 -2.28
CA ARG A 118 42.22 -13.91 -2.28
C ARG A 118 42.00 -14.44 -3.70
N PRO A 119 41.70 -15.74 -3.88
CA PRO A 119 41.32 -16.24 -5.18
C PRO A 119 40.11 -15.44 -5.65
N LYS A 120 40.08 -15.04 -6.94
CA LYS A 120 38.88 -14.47 -7.55
C LYS A 120 37.77 -15.51 -7.36
N ARG A 121 36.82 -15.16 -6.51
CA ARG A 121 35.67 -15.98 -6.15
C ARG A 121 34.96 -16.33 -7.46
N ASN A 122 34.84 -17.62 -7.78
CA ASN A 122 33.96 -18.06 -8.86
C ASN A 122 32.56 -17.59 -8.48
N ARG A 123 32.11 -16.52 -9.13
CA ARG A 123 30.85 -15.86 -8.84
C ARG A 123 29.75 -16.84 -9.22
N HIS A 124 28.93 -17.27 -8.26
CA HIS A 124 27.66 -17.94 -8.55
C HIS A 124 26.96 -17.17 -9.69
N SER A 125 26.37 -17.88 -10.67
CA SER A 125 25.61 -17.23 -11.74
C SER A 125 24.55 -16.34 -11.10
N ARG A 126 24.56 -15.03 -11.35
CA ARG A 126 23.59 -14.14 -10.71
C ARG A 126 22.18 -14.59 -11.07
N LYS A 127 21.36 -14.79 -10.05
CA LYS A 127 19.96 -15.11 -10.25
C LYS A 127 19.23 -13.89 -10.80
N LYS A 128 18.29 -14.12 -11.71
CA LYS A 128 17.33 -13.15 -12.20
C LYS A 128 16.15 -13.10 -11.23
N VAL A 129 15.91 -11.94 -10.63
CA VAL A 129 14.89 -11.76 -9.60
C VAL A 129 13.85 -10.76 -10.09
N ALA A 130 12.58 -11.12 -10.00
CA ALA A 130 11.47 -10.25 -10.36
C ALA A 130 10.61 -9.93 -9.13
N PHE A 131 10.05 -8.72 -9.15
CA PHE A 131 8.98 -8.29 -8.25
C PHE A 131 7.70 -8.10 -9.06
N LEU A 132 6.57 -8.06 -8.36
CA LEU A 132 5.33 -7.53 -8.91
C LEU A 132 5.47 -6.06 -9.31
N ARG A 133 4.63 -5.59 -10.23
CA ARG A 133 4.55 -4.15 -10.52
C ARG A 133 3.69 -3.45 -9.47
N TYR A 134 4.21 -2.34 -8.95
CA TYR A 134 3.50 -1.56 -7.95
C TYR A 134 3.81 -0.07 -8.09
N GLY A 135 3.02 0.63 -8.90
CA GLY A 135 3.22 2.04 -9.20
C GLY A 135 4.68 2.34 -9.62
N TYR A 136 5.25 3.39 -9.04
CA TYR A 136 6.65 3.79 -9.27
C TYR A 136 7.66 3.04 -8.39
N TYR A 137 7.25 2.06 -7.57
CA TYR A 137 8.17 1.36 -6.66
C TYR A 137 9.04 0.30 -7.32
N ASP A 138 8.81 -0.02 -8.60
CA ASP A 138 9.72 -0.81 -9.43
C ASP A 138 11.16 -0.27 -9.36
N ILE A 139 11.32 1.04 -9.23
CA ILE A 139 12.60 1.74 -9.03
C ILE A 139 13.32 1.23 -7.77
N VAL A 140 12.58 1.11 -6.66
CA VAL A 140 13.10 0.62 -5.38
C VAL A 140 13.34 -0.89 -5.45
N PHE A 141 12.46 -1.63 -6.12
CA PHE A 141 12.62 -3.08 -6.29
C PHE A 141 13.88 -3.42 -7.06
N LYS A 142 14.17 -2.69 -8.15
CA LYS A 142 15.44 -2.76 -8.86
C LYS A 142 16.62 -2.50 -7.93
N PHE A 143 16.59 -1.39 -7.19
CA PHE A 143 17.68 -1.04 -6.27
C PHE A 143 17.89 -2.14 -5.21
N PHE A 144 16.81 -2.65 -4.63
CA PHE A 144 16.85 -3.73 -3.66
C PHE A 144 17.45 -5.00 -4.25
N VAL A 145 17.02 -5.44 -5.44
CA VAL A 145 17.55 -6.63 -6.09
C VAL A 145 19.04 -6.48 -6.42
N GLU A 146 19.42 -5.37 -7.06
CA GLU A 146 20.78 -5.20 -7.58
C GLU A 146 21.80 -4.85 -6.48
N HIS A 147 21.39 -4.10 -5.46
CA HIS A 147 22.30 -3.57 -4.44
C HIS A 147 22.14 -4.19 -3.07
N VAL A 148 20.94 -4.67 -2.70
CA VAL A 148 20.74 -5.39 -1.42
C VAL A 148 20.91 -6.89 -1.61
N LEU A 149 20.35 -7.45 -2.68
CA LEU A 149 20.44 -8.89 -2.97
C LEU A 149 21.63 -9.29 -3.89
N ASP A 150 22.34 -8.31 -4.46
CA ASP A 150 23.44 -8.55 -5.42
C ASP A 150 23.06 -9.56 -6.51
N ALA A 151 21.86 -9.36 -7.09
CA ALA A 151 21.26 -10.19 -8.13
C ALA A 151 20.86 -9.33 -9.35
N ASP A 152 20.41 -9.95 -10.43
CA ASP A 152 20.01 -9.22 -11.64
C ASP A 152 18.49 -9.00 -11.62
N PHE A 153 18.04 -7.76 -11.80
CA PHE A 153 16.62 -7.43 -11.78
C PHE A 153 15.96 -7.70 -13.14
N VAL A 154 14.80 -8.36 -13.11
CA VAL A 154 13.93 -8.51 -14.29
C VAL A 154 12.87 -7.43 -14.24
N ALA A 155 13.05 -6.39 -15.07
CA ALA A 155 12.07 -5.33 -15.23
C ALA A 155 10.88 -5.83 -16.06
N LEU A 156 9.67 -5.58 -15.55
CA LEU A 156 8.43 -5.93 -16.22
C LEU A 156 7.94 -4.78 -17.14
N PRO A 157 7.35 -5.09 -18.30
CA PRO A 157 6.68 -4.08 -19.13
C PRO A 157 5.44 -3.52 -18.42
N GLU A 158 4.85 -2.44 -18.93
CA GLU A 158 3.59 -1.92 -18.39
C GLU A 158 2.50 -3.00 -18.49
N PRO A 159 1.70 -3.23 -17.43
CA PRO A 159 0.65 -4.25 -17.47
C PRO A 159 -0.31 -3.98 -18.61
N THR A 160 -0.50 -4.99 -19.45
CA THR A 160 -1.48 -4.92 -20.53
C THR A 160 -2.78 -5.57 -20.08
N ARG A 161 -3.85 -5.37 -20.86
CA ARG A 161 -5.09 -6.12 -20.68
C ARG A 161 -4.83 -7.64 -20.70
N LYS A 162 -3.90 -8.10 -21.53
CA LYS A 162 -3.47 -9.52 -21.58
C LYS A 162 -2.87 -9.96 -20.25
N THR A 163 -1.98 -9.16 -19.65
CA THR A 163 -1.36 -9.45 -18.34
C THR A 163 -2.43 -9.67 -17.26
N ILE A 164 -3.44 -8.79 -17.21
CA ILE A 164 -4.55 -8.88 -16.24
C ILE A 164 -5.45 -10.09 -16.52
N GLU A 165 -5.75 -10.37 -17.80
CA GLU A 165 -6.57 -11.50 -18.22
C GLU A 165 -5.91 -12.84 -17.88
N MET A 166 -4.60 -12.97 -18.06
CA MET A 166 -3.83 -14.17 -17.68
C MET A 166 -3.95 -14.46 -16.18
N GLY A 167 -3.68 -13.46 -15.34
CA GLY A 167 -3.77 -13.62 -13.88
C GLY A 167 -5.21 -13.88 -13.42
N SER A 168 -6.19 -13.26 -14.06
CA SER A 168 -7.61 -13.49 -13.77
C SER A 168 -8.04 -14.92 -14.12
N ALA A 169 -7.69 -15.40 -15.31
CA ALA A 169 -8.03 -16.74 -15.80
C ALA A 169 -7.42 -17.87 -14.94
N ALA A 170 -6.26 -17.62 -14.33
CA ALA A 170 -5.59 -18.57 -13.45
C ALA A 170 -6.02 -18.46 -11.98
N SER A 171 -6.95 -17.57 -11.66
CA SER A 171 -7.38 -17.29 -10.29
C SER A 171 -8.88 -17.54 -10.10
N ASN A 172 -9.29 -17.66 -8.83
CA ASN A 172 -10.71 -17.73 -8.49
C ASN A 172 -11.32 -16.32 -8.46
N ASP A 173 -12.51 -16.14 -9.00
CA ASP A 173 -13.23 -14.84 -9.00
C ASP A 173 -13.37 -14.18 -7.61
N PHE A 174 -13.38 -14.97 -6.52
CA PHE A 174 -13.51 -14.48 -5.14
C PHE A 174 -12.20 -13.98 -4.51
N VAL A 175 -11.06 -14.03 -5.22
CA VAL A 175 -9.84 -13.34 -4.77
C VAL A 175 -9.89 -11.87 -5.15
N CYS A 176 -9.31 -11.02 -4.31
CA CYS A 176 -9.30 -9.58 -4.59
C CYS A 176 -8.41 -9.25 -5.80
N ALA A 177 -8.76 -8.18 -6.52
CA ALA A 177 -8.11 -7.79 -7.77
C ALA A 177 -6.57 -7.75 -7.70
N PRO A 178 -5.91 -7.22 -6.64
CA PRO A 178 -4.45 -7.20 -6.56
C PRO A 178 -3.81 -8.58 -6.71
N PHE A 179 -4.46 -9.64 -6.22
CA PHE A 179 -3.96 -11.01 -6.42
C PHE A 179 -3.87 -11.37 -7.90
N LYS A 180 -4.90 -11.01 -8.68
CA LYS A 180 -5.02 -11.29 -10.11
C LYS A 180 -3.98 -10.50 -10.90
N HIS A 181 -3.82 -9.22 -10.59
CA HIS A 181 -2.79 -8.37 -11.21
C HIS A 181 -1.38 -8.92 -10.96
N ILE A 182 -1.05 -9.20 -9.69
CA ILE A 182 0.26 -9.73 -9.30
C ILE A 182 0.53 -11.10 -9.92
N LEU A 183 -0.47 -11.96 -10.03
CA LEU A 183 -0.31 -13.27 -10.66
C LEU A 183 0.02 -13.13 -12.16
N GLY A 184 -0.62 -12.17 -12.86
CA GLY A 184 -0.29 -11.82 -14.24
C GLY A 184 1.14 -11.33 -14.40
N ASP A 185 1.57 -10.41 -13.52
CA ASP A 185 2.95 -9.90 -13.48
C ASP A 185 3.98 -11.02 -13.28
N TYR A 186 3.68 -11.98 -12.40
CA TYR A 186 4.56 -13.12 -12.16
C TYR A 186 4.64 -14.08 -13.34
N MET A 187 3.54 -14.32 -14.05
CA MET A 187 3.59 -15.12 -15.28
C MET A 187 4.49 -14.45 -16.32
N GLU A 188 4.33 -13.13 -16.51
CA GLU A 188 5.16 -12.37 -17.46
C GLU A 188 6.64 -12.33 -17.03
N ALA A 189 6.92 -12.21 -15.72
CA ALA A 189 8.27 -12.30 -15.18
C ALA A 189 8.95 -13.64 -15.51
N LEU A 190 8.20 -14.74 -15.37
CA LEU A 190 8.69 -16.09 -15.66
C LEU A 190 8.90 -16.30 -17.17
N GLU A 191 8.01 -15.76 -18.02
CA GLU A 191 8.20 -15.74 -19.48
C GLU A 191 9.45 -14.96 -19.90
N LEU A 192 9.82 -13.91 -19.15
CA LEU A 192 11.06 -13.14 -19.33
C LEU A 192 12.30 -13.83 -18.71
N GLY A 193 12.12 -14.99 -18.08
CA GLY A 193 13.18 -15.83 -17.55
C GLY A 193 13.65 -15.44 -16.16
N ALA A 194 12.75 -14.95 -15.29
CA ALA A 194 13.04 -14.80 -13.87
C ALA A 194 13.28 -16.17 -13.20
N ASP A 195 14.36 -16.28 -12.42
CA ASP A 195 14.67 -17.47 -11.61
C ASP A 195 13.97 -17.42 -10.24
N VAL A 196 13.74 -16.21 -9.73
CA VAL A 196 13.16 -15.96 -8.41
C VAL A 196 12.05 -14.92 -8.50
N LEU A 197 10.90 -15.21 -7.90
CA LEU A 197 9.82 -14.26 -7.70
C LEU A 197 9.80 -13.80 -6.25
N VAL A 198 9.55 -12.51 -5.99
CA VAL A 198 9.53 -11.96 -4.63
C VAL A 198 8.14 -11.50 -4.21
N GLN A 199 7.62 -12.12 -3.15
CA GLN A 199 6.29 -11.81 -2.62
C GLN A 199 6.38 -11.19 -1.22
N PHE A 200 5.70 -10.05 -1.05
CA PHE A 200 5.53 -9.39 0.24
C PHE A 200 4.50 -10.09 1.12
N THR A 201 4.57 -9.78 2.42
CA THR A 201 3.63 -10.20 3.45
C THR A 201 2.64 -9.08 3.79
N GLY A 202 1.51 -9.43 4.37
CA GLY A 202 0.58 -8.46 4.95
C GLY A 202 -0.46 -9.13 5.85
N PRO A 203 -1.15 -8.37 6.71
CA PRO A 203 -2.09 -8.91 7.70
C PRO A 203 -3.46 -9.31 7.13
N CYS A 204 -3.68 -9.10 5.83
CA CYS A 204 -4.88 -9.57 5.13
C CYS A 204 -4.58 -10.80 4.28
N ARG A 205 -5.34 -10.98 3.18
CA ARG A 205 -5.10 -12.05 2.22
C ARG A 205 -3.67 -12.07 1.67
N LEU A 206 -3.02 -10.90 1.63
CA LEU A 206 -1.64 -10.74 1.19
C LEU A 206 -0.65 -11.71 1.88
N GLY A 207 -0.89 -12.05 3.16
CA GLY A 207 -0.03 -12.97 3.92
C GLY A 207 0.02 -14.40 3.38
N TYR A 208 -0.93 -14.82 2.54
CA TYR A 208 -0.93 -16.14 1.90
C TYR A 208 -0.87 -16.08 0.37
N TYR A 209 -0.65 -14.89 -0.21
CA TYR A 209 -0.48 -14.74 -1.66
C TYR A 209 0.66 -15.61 -2.18
N GLY A 210 1.82 -15.57 -1.52
CA GLY A 210 3.02 -16.27 -2.00
C GLY A 210 2.81 -17.77 -2.14
N GLU A 211 2.18 -18.41 -1.15
CA GLU A 211 1.92 -19.86 -1.19
C GLU A 211 0.90 -20.21 -2.30
N LEU A 212 -0.18 -19.44 -2.42
CA LEU A 212 -1.22 -19.70 -3.42
C LEU A 212 -0.73 -19.44 -4.84
N GLN A 213 -0.05 -18.31 -5.06
CA GLN A 213 0.53 -17.96 -6.35
C GLN A 213 1.62 -18.96 -6.73
N GLU A 214 2.45 -19.39 -5.78
CA GLU A 214 3.43 -20.43 -6.05
C GLU A 214 2.74 -21.72 -6.52
N SER A 215 1.74 -22.22 -5.78
CA SER A 215 0.98 -23.41 -6.17
C SER A 215 0.39 -23.30 -7.59
N ILE A 216 -0.28 -22.18 -7.90
CA ILE A 216 -0.91 -21.97 -9.21
C ILE A 216 0.15 -21.97 -10.33
N LEU A 217 1.28 -21.29 -10.13
CA LEU A 217 2.33 -21.21 -11.13
C LEU A 217 3.04 -22.56 -11.34
N ARG A 218 3.20 -23.38 -10.28
CA ARG A 218 3.70 -24.75 -10.41
C ARG A 218 2.75 -25.64 -11.19
N ASP A 219 1.45 -25.56 -10.92
CA ASP A 219 0.43 -26.31 -11.66
C ASP A 219 0.37 -25.90 -13.14
N ALA A 220 0.69 -24.64 -13.44
CA ALA A 220 0.85 -24.13 -14.80
C ALA A 220 2.18 -24.56 -15.47
N GLY A 221 3.06 -25.27 -14.77
CA GLY A 221 4.31 -25.84 -15.31
C GLY A 221 5.53 -24.94 -15.20
N TYR A 222 5.49 -23.87 -14.42
CA TYR A 222 6.65 -22.99 -14.22
C TYR A 222 7.63 -23.53 -13.17
N GLU A 223 8.92 -23.38 -13.48
CA GLU A 223 10.02 -23.71 -12.57
C GLU A 223 10.74 -22.44 -12.12
N PHE A 224 10.72 -22.15 -10.82
CA PHE A 224 11.31 -20.95 -10.23
C PHE A 224 11.59 -21.13 -8.74
N GLU A 225 12.00 -20.07 -8.05
CA GLU A 225 12.07 -20.02 -6.59
C GLU A 225 11.18 -18.90 -6.06
N MET A 226 10.31 -19.19 -5.09
CA MET A 226 9.56 -18.14 -4.40
C MET A 226 10.34 -17.60 -3.20
N LEU A 227 10.67 -16.31 -3.23
CA LEU A 227 11.12 -15.56 -2.06
C LEU A 227 9.89 -14.97 -1.34
N ASN A 228 9.24 -15.81 -0.52
CA ASN A 228 8.04 -15.45 0.22
C ASN A 228 8.37 -14.91 1.62
N PHE A 229 8.26 -13.59 1.82
CA PHE A 229 8.52 -12.96 3.12
C PHE A 229 7.44 -13.27 4.18
N ALA A 230 6.28 -13.80 3.80
CA ALA A 230 5.27 -14.24 4.77
C ALA A 230 5.79 -15.35 5.71
N THR A 231 6.67 -16.22 5.20
CA THR A 231 7.25 -17.36 5.95
C THR A 231 8.16 -16.95 7.12
N VAL A 232 8.62 -15.70 7.12
CA VAL A 232 9.51 -15.11 8.12
C VAL A 232 8.92 -13.88 8.81
N THR A 233 7.64 -13.60 8.58
CA THR A 233 6.95 -12.46 9.23
C THR A 233 7.00 -12.58 10.75
N GLY A 234 7.35 -11.50 11.44
CA GLY A 234 7.51 -11.45 12.91
C GLY A 234 8.76 -12.15 13.45
N LYS A 235 9.62 -12.72 12.59
CA LYS A 235 10.88 -13.35 13.02
C LYS A 235 12.04 -12.33 13.09
N PRO A 236 13.15 -12.68 13.76
CA PRO A 236 14.35 -11.84 13.77
C PRO A 236 14.94 -11.61 12.37
N LEU A 237 15.65 -10.49 12.19
CA LEU A 237 16.29 -10.12 10.92
C LEU A 237 17.20 -11.22 10.32
N GLN A 238 17.81 -12.06 11.17
CA GLN A 238 18.66 -13.16 10.73
C GLN A 238 17.90 -14.19 9.88
N ASP A 239 16.60 -14.39 10.12
CA ASP A 239 15.80 -15.33 9.34
C ASP A 239 15.50 -14.76 7.94
N TYR A 240 15.25 -13.45 7.83
CA TYR A 240 15.12 -12.77 6.54
C TYR A 240 16.41 -12.86 5.72
N ILE A 241 17.55 -12.58 6.37
CA ILE A 241 18.87 -12.69 5.75
C ILE A 241 19.13 -14.12 5.27
N SER A 242 18.81 -15.11 6.11
CA SER A 242 19.01 -16.53 5.79
C SER A 242 18.13 -16.97 4.63
N LEU A 243 16.89 -16.49 4.57
CA LEU A 243 15.98 -16.73 3.46
C LEU A 243 16.52 -16.14 2.14
N CYS A 244 16.95 -14.87 2.15
CA CYS A 244 17.56 -14.23 0.98
C CYS A 244 18.83 -14.95 0.52
N LYS A 245 19.68 -15.40 1.46
CA LYS A 245 20.89 -16.18 1.14
C LYS A 245 20.56 -17.52 0.49
N LYS A 246 19.57 -18.23 1.03
CA LYS A 246 19.14 -19.53 0.54
C LYS A 246 18.52 -19.44 -0.85
N LYS A 247 17.63 -18.47 -1.07
CA LYS A 247 16.82 -18.38 -2.28
C LYS A 247 17.49 -17.58 -3.39
N VAL A 248 18.32 -16.60 -3.07
CA VAL A 248 18.87 -15.66 -4.06
C VAL A 248 20.38 -15.81 -4.21
N ASN A 249 21.13 -15.49 -3.15
CA ASN A 249 22.58 -15.40 -3.23
C ASN A 249 23.25 -15.84 -1.91
N PRO A 250 23.90 -17.02 -1.84
CA PRO A 250 24.52 -17.52 -0.60
C PRO A 250 25.70 -16.64 -0.14
N ASP A 251 26.26 -15.87 -1.06
CA ASP A 251 27.47 -15.06 -0.88
C ASP A 251 27.17 -13.62 -0.42
N LEU A 252 25.91 -13.31 -0.10
CA LEU A 252 25.46 -11.97 0.32
C LEU A 252 26.32 -11.35 1.42
N SER A 253 26.81 -10.14 1.13
CA SER A 253 27.50 -9.29 2.10
C SER A 253 26.49 -8.65 3.04
N LEU A 254 26.56 -8.98 4.34
CA LEU A 254 25.62 -8.47 5.33
C LEU A 254 25.78 -6.97 5.56
N THR A 255 27.02 -6.47 5.62
CA THR A 255 27.29 -5.06 5.85
C THR A 255 26.81 -4.20 4.70
N GLN A 256 27.09 -4.63 3.46
CA GLN A 256 26.63 -3.93 2.26
C GLN A 256 25.10 -4.02 2.13
N GLY A 257 24.53 -5.21 2.37
CA GLY A 257 23.08 -5.42 2.30
C GLY A 257 22.32 -4.53 3.28
N VAL A 258 22.77 -4.43 4.53
CA VAL A 258 22.12 -3.55 5.53
C VAL A 258 22.27 -2.07 5.15
N ALA A 259 23.47 -1.63 4.73
CA ALA A 259 23.68 -0.24 4.31
C ALA A 259 22.80 0.13 3.10
N ASN A 260 22.71 -0.74 2.11
CA ASN A 260 21.87 -0.53 0.94
C ASN A 260 20.38 -0.69 1.25
N MET A 261 19.99 -1.49 2.24
CA MET A 261 18.60 -1.53 2.69
C MET A 261 18.17 -0.18 3.29
N LEU A 262 19.04 0.46 4.09
CA LEU A 262 18.78 1.81 4.61
C LEU A 262 18.71 2.84 3.47
N ALA A 263 19.51 2.68 2.42
CA ALA A 263 19.40 3.51 1.22
C ALA A 263 18.07 3.27 0.47
N ALA A 264 17.60 2.02 0.37
CA ALA A 264 16.31 1.69 -0.23
C ALA A 264 15.13 2.32 0.55
N PHE A 265 15.17 2.31 1.88
CA PHE A 265 14.16 3.02 2.70
C PHE A 265 14.18 4.53 2.44
N LYS A 266 15.37 5.13 2.31
CA LYS A 266 15.46 6.53 1.93
C LYS A 266 14.90 6.78 0.51
N MET A 267 15.14 5.87 -0.43
CA MET A 267 14.60 5.97 -1.78
C MET A 267 13.07 5.97 -1.76
N ILE A 268 12.44 5.10 -0.97
CA ILE A 268 10.99 5.08 -0.75
C ILE A 268 10.49 6.44 -0.26
N GLU A 269 11.07 6.96 0.83
CA GLU A 269 10.69 8.28 1.38
C GLU A 269 10.87 9.42 0.36
N SER A 270 11.88 9.32 -0.51
CA SER A 270 12.19 10.35 -1.50
C SER A 270 11.22 10.30 -2.68
N LEU A 271 10.91 9.10 -3.18
CA LEU A 271 9.90 8.89 -4.23
C LEU A 271 8.51 9.34 -3.76
N ASP A 272 8.11 8.98 -2.55
CA ASP A 272 6.81 9.36 -1.99
C ASP A 272 6.72 10.88 -1.76
N ALA A 273 7.75 11.51 -1.20
CA ALA A 273 7.77 12.96 -1.02
C ALA A 273 7.74 13.72 -2.35
N TYR A 274 8.40 13.21 -3.39
CA TYR A 274 8.31 13.77 -4.73
C TYR A 274 6.90 13.61 -5.30
N ASN A 275 6.30 12.42 -5.16
CA ASN A 275 4.95 12.16 -5.66
C ASN A 275 3.89 13.00 -4.95
N ASP A 276 4.01 13.22 -3.64
CA ASP A 276 3.12 14.11 -2.88
C ASP A 276 3.19 15.56 -3.37
N LEU A 277 4.38 16.04 -3.76
CA LEU A 277 4.55 17.37 -4.35
C LEU A 277 3.98 17.41 -5.77
N PHE A 278 4.19 16.36 -6.56
CA PHE A 278 3.63 16.21 -7.90
C PHE A 278 2.10 16.27 -7.88
N LEU A 279 1.46 15.49 -6.99
CA LEU A 279 0.00 15.43 -6.85
C LEU A 279 -0.63 16.75 -6.40
N ARG A 280 0.11 17.58 -5.68
CA ARG A 280 -0.34 18.92 -5.28
C ARG A 280 -0.28 19.93 -6.41
N LEU A 281 0.71 19.84 -7.29
CA LEU A 281 1.03 20.91 -8.24
C LEU A 281 0.61 20.60 -9.68
N ALA A 282 0.62 19.34 -10.10
CA ALA A 282 0.49 18.96 -11.50
C ALA A 282 -0.88 19.32 -12.11
N GLY A 283 -1.95 19.44 -11.30
CA GLY A 283 -3.25 19.89 -11.79
C GLY A 283 -3.29 21.38 -12.15
N HIS A 284 -2.26 22.13 -11.76
CA HIS A 284 -2.16 23.57 -12.00
C HIS A 284 -1.07 23.92 -13.03
N GLU A 285 -0.67 22.94 -13.84
CA GLU A 285 0.31 23.10 -14.91
C GLU A 285 -0.11 24.17 -15.93
N THR A 286 0.83 25.06 -16.28
CA THR A 286 0.62 26.05 -17.37
C THR A 286 1.28 25.66 -18.69
N GLU A 287 2.30 24.80 -18.63
CA GLU A 287 3.01 24.28 -19.79
C GLU A 287 2.74 22.79 -19.94
N ALA A 288 1.95 22.41 -20.93
CA ALA A 288 1.52 21.02 -21.11
C ALA A 288 2.68 20.01 -21.00
N ASP A 289 2.46 18.98 -20.18
CA ASP A 289 3.34 17.84 -19.90
C ASP A 289 4.68 18.20 -19.24
N SER A 290 4.89 19.43 -18.78
CA SER A 290 6.09 19.84 -18.02
C SER A 290 6.30 19.02 -16.76
N PHE A 291 5.24 18.77 -15.99
CA PHE A 291 5.28 17.96 -14.76
C PHE A 291 5.57 16.50 -15.09
N GLU A 292 4.98 15.96 -16.15
CA GLU A 292 5.24 14.58 -16.57
C GLU A 292 6.68 14.39 -17.06
N ARG A 293 7.21 15.35 -17.83
CA ARG A 293 8.61 15.35 -18.27
C ARG A 293 9.58 15.42 -17.08
N ALA A 294 9.28 16.26 -16.09
CA ALA A 294 10.07 16.36 -14.86
C ALA A 294 10.02 15.03 -14.08
N ARG A 295 8.84 14.43 -13.91
CA ARG A 295 8.66 13.14 -13.23
C ARG A 295 9.43 12.02 -13.93
N LYS A 296 9.35 11.94 -15.25
CA LYS A 296 10.09 10.95 -16.05
C LYS A 296 11.60 11.09 -15.86
N THR A 297 12.11 12.32 -15.85
CA THR A 297 13.54 12.60 -15.63
C THR A 297 13.97 12.19 -14.22
N TYR A 298 13.21 12.60 -13.20
CA TYR A 298 13.46 12.25 -11.81
C TYR A 298 13.43 10.73 -11.57
N PHE A 299 12.46 10.02 -12.14
CA PHE A 299 12.40 8.56 -12.05
C PHE A 299 13.55 7.87 -12.80
N ALA A 300 14.01 8.42 -13.92
CA ALA A 300 15.21 7.91 -14.59
C ALA A 300 16.47 8.08 -13.73
N ASP A 301 16.64 9.24 -13.09
CA ASP A 301 17.73 9.49 -12.14
C ASP A 301 17.69 8.52 -10.95
N MET A 302 16.50 8.32 -10.36
CA MET A 302 16.34 7.37 -9.25
C MET A 302 16.58 5.91 -9.66
N ARG A 303 16.23 5.49 -10.88
CA ARG A 303 16.54 4.14 -11.40
C ARG A 303 18.04 3.91 -11.63
N ALA A 304 18.78 4.99 -11.93
CA ALA A 304 20.22 4.95 -12.15
C ALA A 304 21.02 5.01 -10.84
N ALA A 305 20.39 5.37 -9.72
CA ALA A 305 21.04 5.47 -8.43
C ALA A 305 21.57 4.11 -7.95
N SER A 306 22.81 4.10 -7.47
CA SER A 306 23.52 2.89 -7.02
C SER A 306 23.88 2.91 -5.54
N CYS A 307 23.76 4.07 -4.90
CA CYS A 307 24.03 4.27 -3.50
C CYS A 307 23.20 5.42 -2.90
N ARG A 308 23.33 5.60 -1.59
CA ARG A 308 22.64 6.67 -0.84
C ARG A 308 22.91 8.08 -1.37
N HIS A 309 24.14 8.37 -1.77
CA HIS A 309 24.52 9.69 -2.27
C HIS A 309 23.78 10.02 -3.57
N ASP A 310 23.71 9.06 -4.51
CA ASP A 310 22.99 9.22 -5.77
C ASP A 310 21.50 9.52 -5.54
N ILE A 311 20.89 8.84 -4.56
CA ILE A 311 19.48 9.05 -4.17
C ILE A 311 19.29 10.47 -3.63
N ASP A 312 20.16 10.93 -2.72
CA ASP A 312 20.04 12.26 -2.10
C ASP A 312 20.23 13.37 -3.17
N GLU A 313 21.16 13.20 -4.12
CA GLU A 313 21.37 14.15 -5.22
C GLU A 313 20.21 14.14 -6.24
N ALA A 314 19.71 12.96 -6.62
CA ALA A 314 18.53 12.82 -7.47
C ALA A 314 17.30 13.48 -6.83
N GLN A 315 17.10 13.28 -5.51
CA GLN A 315 16.02 13.92 -4.75
C GLN A 315 16.13 15.44 -4.79
N LYS A 316 17.31 15.96 -4.47
CA LYS A 316 17.55 17.40 -4.44
C LYS A 316 17.29 18.04 -5.81
N ARG A 317 17.80 17.43 -6.89
CA ARG A 317 17.56 17.91 -8.26
C ARG A 317 16.11 17.80 -8.67
N GLY A 318 15.46 16.67 -8.37
CA GLY A 318 14.07 16.41 -8.72
C GLY A 318 13.10 17.38 -8.07
N ILE A 319 13.20 17.58 -6.76
CA ILE A 319 12.36 18.55 -6.03
C ILE A 319 12.59 19.96 -6.56
N ALA A 320 13.85 20.39 -6.70
CA ALA A 320 14.14 21.72 -7.22
C ALA A 320 13.59 21.93 -8.65
N ALA A 321 13.67 20.92 -9.52
CA ALA A 321 13.10 20.99 -10.86
C ALA A 321 11.57 21.13 -10.82
N LEU A 322 10.90 20.39 -9.94
CA LEU A 322 9.44 20.42 -9.80
C LEU A 322 8.94 21.76 -9.23
N GLU A 323 9.62 22.32 -8.23
CA GLU A 323 9.30 23.62 -7.62
C GLU A 323 9.52 24.81 -8.55
N GLN A 324 10.37 24.66 -9.56
CA GLN A 324 10.67 25.71 -10.55
C GLN A 324 9.68 25.73 -11.73
N LEU A 325 8.84 24.70 -11.89
CA LEU A 325 7.86 24.67 -12.97
C LEU A 325 6.79 25.75 -12.76
N PRO A 326 6.38 26.46 -13.83
CA PRO A 326 5.32 27.44 -13.73
C PRO A 326 3.97 26.77 -13.44
N VAL A 327 3.24 27.33 -12.47
CA VAL A 327 1.91 26.86 -12.08
C VAL A 327 0.93 28.03 -11.98
N SER A 328 -0.34 27.77 -12.27
CA SER A 328 -1.45 28.70 -12.07
C SER A 328 -2.41 28.13 -11.02
N VAL A 329 -2.02 28.23 -9.76
CA VAL A 329 -2.82 27.74 -8.63
C VAL A 329 -3.91 28.79 -8.30
N PRO A 330 -5.20 28.43 -8.31
CA PRO A 330 -6.27 29.30 -7.84
C PRO A 330 -6.07 29.73 -6.38
N ALA A 331 -6.66 30.86 -5.97
CA ALA A 331 -6.58 31.32 -4.58
C ALA A 331 -7.20 30.32 -3.58
N ASP A 332 -8.21 29.56 -4.02
CA ASP A 332 -8.87 28.51 -3.25
C ASP A 332 -9.05 27.26 -4.13
N PRO A 333 -8.01 26.43 -4.28
CA PRO A 333 -8.05 25.26 -5.15
C PRO A 333 -8.93 24.15 -4.56
N VAL A 334 -9.53 23.32 -5.42
CA VAL A 334 -10.28 22.14 -4.97
C VAL A 334 -9.28 21.10 -4.47
N ARG A 335 -9.46 20.64 -3.23
CA ARG A 335 -8.58 19.67 -2.58
C ARG A 335 -9.30 18.36 -2.31
N VAL A 336 -8.75 17.27 -2.82
CA VAL A 336 -9.31 15.93 -2.65
C VAL A 336 -8.31 14.99 -1.96
N GLY A 337 -8.78 14.35 -0.89
CA GLY A 337 -8.03 13.32 -0.18
C GLY A 337 -8.30 11.94 -0.77
N ILE A 338 -7.26 11.16 -1.03
CA ILE A 338 -7.36 9.76 -1.46
C ILE A 338 -7.02 8.86 -0.28
N VAL A 339 -7.95 7.96 0.04
CA VAL A 339 -7.80 6.91 1.07
C VAL A 339 -8.17 5.55 0.49
N GLY A 340 -7.72 4.46 1.09
CA GLY A 340 -8.12 3.15 0.60
C GLY A 340 -7.11 2.03 0.76
N GLU A 341 -7.34 0.99 -0.03
CA GLU A 341 -6.59 -0.25 -0.04
C GLU A 341 -5.14 -0.08 -0.47
N TYR A 342 -4.26 -0.90 0.09
CA TYR A 342 -2.81 -0.86 -0.10
C TYR A 342 -2.39 -0.80 -1.58
N PHE A 343 -2.85 -1.73 -2.42
CA PHE A 343 -2.38 -1.83 -3.79
C PHE A 343 -3.14 -0.86 -4.72
N THR A 344 -4.46 -1.00 -4.75
CA THR A 344 -5.34 -0.25 -5.67
C THR A 344 -5.26 1.26 -5.47
N ALA A 345 -5.02 1.75 -4.25
CA ALA A 345 -4.95 3.19 -4.03
C ALA A 345 -3.68 3.83 -4.63
N VAL A 346 -2.63 3.06 -4.87
CA VAL A 346 -1.32 3.57 -5.32
C VAL A 346 -1.04 3.20 -6.78
N ASP A 347 -1.52 2.05 -7.24
CA ASP A 347 -1.23 1.55 -8.57
C ASP A 347 -2.22 2.09 -9.63
N ALA A 348 -1.71 2.93 -10.54
CA ALA A 348 -2.51 3.58 -11.58
C ALA A 348 -3.15 2.58 -12.56
N ALA A 349 -2.46 1.49 -12.89
CA ALA A 349 -3.01 0.46 -13.77
C ALA A 349 -4.20 -0.28 -13.13
N SER A 350 -4.22 -0.38 -11.80
CA SER A 350 -5.28 -1.04 -11.05
C SER A 350 -6.49 -0.15 -10.76
N ASN A 351 -6.32 1.17 -10.81
CA ASN A 351 -7.39 2.14 -10.53
C ASN A 351 -7.77 3.01 -11.74
N LEU A 352 -7.34 2.63 -12.94
CA LEU A 352 -7.65 3.31 -14.19
C LEU A 352 -7.20 4.78 -14.20
N ASP A 353 -5.97 5.00 -13.76
CA ASP A 353 -5.27 6.29 -13.74
C ASP A 353 -6.08 7.42 -13.07
N LEU A 354 -6.71 7.10 -11.93
CA LEU A 354 -7.58 8.01 -11.20
C LEU A 354 -6.90 9.35 -10.88
N GLU A 355 -5.64 9.31 -10.46
CA GLU A 355 -4.90 10.52 -10.11
C GLU A 355 -4.81 11.47 -11.30
N ARG A 356 -4.47 10.96 -12.50
CA ARG A 356 -4.45 11.76 -13.73
C ARG A 356 -5.80 12.41 -14.00
N LYS A 357 -6.90 11.65 -13.91
CA LYS A 357 -8.25 12.16 -14.17
C LYS A 357 -8.62 13.36 -13.30
N PHE A 358 -8.21 13.35 -12.02
CA PHE A 358 -8.41 14.50 -11.14
C PHE A 358 -7.45 15.66 -11.41
N LEU A 359 -6.18 15.37 -11.71
CA LEU A 359 -5.21 16.40 -12.07
C LEU A 359 -5.67 17.16 -13.32
N ASP A 360 -6.21 16.47 -14.32
CA ASP A 360 -6.72 17.08 -15.55
C ASP A 360 -7.92 18.02 -15.30
N MET A 361 -8.62 17.87 -14.16
CA MET A 361 -9.69 18.78 -13.70
C MET A 361 -9.17 19.92 -12.80
N GLY A 362 -7.86 20.04 -12.63
CA GLY A 362 -7.24 21.08 -11.81
C GLY A 362 -7.44 20.89 -10.31
N VAL A 363 -7.47 19.64 -9.84
CA VAL A 363 -7.63 19.29 -8.42
C VAL A 363 -6.27 19.05 -7.77
N GLU A 364 -6.07 19.59 -6.57
CA GLU A 364 -4.95 19.21 -5.71
C GLU A 364 -5.26 17.87 -5.02
N LEU A 365 -4.38 16.90 -5.20
CA LEU A 365 -4.54 15.56 -4.65
C LEU A 365 -3.61 15.30 -3.47
N TYR A 366 -4.13 14.60 -2.48
CA TYR A 366 -3.38 14.18 -1.30
C TYR A 366 -3.68 12.72 -1.02
N ARG A 367 -2.67 11.85 -1.12
CA ARG A 367 -2.85 10.41 -0.87
C ARG A 367 -2.03 9.97 0.33
N MET A 368 -2.70 9.63 1.43
CA MET A 368 -2.03 9.11 2.62
C MET A 368 -1.42 7.72 2.39
N MET A 369 -2.08 6.88 1.58
CA MET A 369 -1.62 5.52 1.31
C MET A 369 -0.38 5.54 0.41
N ASN A 370 0.79 5.23 0.97
CA ASN A 370 2.05 5.01 0.25
C ASN A 370 2.98 4.14 1.13
N LEU A 371 4.09 3.64 0.59
CA LEU A 371 5.01 2.78 1.33
C LEU A 371 5.66 3.49 2.52
N THR A 372 5.93 4.80 2.43
CA THR A 372 6.48 5.58 3.55
C THR A 372 5.53 5.55 4.75
N ASN A 373 4.31 6.02 4.56
CA ASN A 373 3.32 6.14 5.61
C ASN A 373 2.90 4.75 6.12
N ARG A 374 2.77 3.76 5.24
CA ARG A 374 2.26 2.44 5.61
C ARG A 374 3.31 1.46 6.09
N ASN A 375 4.55 1.52 5.62
CA ASN A 375 5.55 0.52 5.96
C ASN A 375 6.64 1.08 6.88
N LEU A 376 6.98 2.37 6.74
CA LEU A 376 8.09 2.97 7.48
C LEU A 376 7.62 3.77 8.70
N HIS A 377 6.53 4.54 8.56
CA HIS A 377 6.04 5.46 9.59
C HIS A 377 4.73 5.02 10.24
N TYR A 378 4.30 3.77 9.98
CA TYR A 378 3.03 3.26 10.48
C TYR A 378 3.10 2.97 11.98
N ASN A 379 2.25 3.65 12.75
CA ASN A 379 2.07 3.39 14.17
C ASN A 379 0.58 3.21 14.46
N GLU A 380 0.11 1.96 14.41
CA GLU A 380 -1.30 1.62 14.60
C GLU A 380 -1.86 2.15 15.93
N PRO A 381 -1.19 1.96 17.09
CA PRO A 381 -1.77 2.40 18.36
C PRO A 381 -1.99 3.91 18.42
N ASN A 382 -1.08 4.70 17.85
CA ASN A 382 -1.22 6.16 17.78
C ASN A 382 -2.31 6.58 16.79
N LEU A 383 -2.38 5.94 15.61
CA LEU A 383 -3.44 6.19 14.63
C LEU A 383 -4.82 5.83 15.22
N ARG A 384 -4.96 4.68 15.87
CA ARG A 384 -6.23 4.29 16.49
C ARG A 384 -6.62 5.23 17.63
N ARG A 385 -5.65 5.73 18.39
CA ARG A 385 -5.92 6.76 19.41
C ARG A 385 -6.48 8.05 18.79
N SER A 386 -6.04 8.44 17.59
CA SER A 386 -6.55 9.66 16.93
C SER A 386 -7.95 9.53 16.34
N VAL A 387 -8.50 8.31 16.28
CA VAL A 387 -9.85 7.99 15.80
C VAL A 387 -10.65 7.12 16.78
N SER A 388 -10.35 7.21 18.08
CA SER A 388 -10.94 6.35 19.11
C SER A 388 -12.47 6.45 19.23
N GLU A 389 -13.06 7.54 18.76
CA GLU A 389 -14.52 7.75 18.66
C GLU A 389 -15.19 6.94 17.53
N TYR A 390 -14.37 6.44 16.60
CA TYR A 390 -14.78 5.65 15.45
C TYR A 390 -14.36 4.19 15.55
N VAL A 391 -13.18 3.90 16.14
CA VAL A 391 -12.55 2.58 16.10
C VAL A 391 -11.93 2.20 17.44
N ASN A 392 -12.30 1.04 17.97
CA ASN A 392 -11.76 0.51 19.23
C ASN A 392 -10.61 -0.48 19.07
N PHE A 393 -10.58 -1.22 17.96
CA PHE A 393 -9.64 -2.33 17.71
C PHE A 393 -8.85 -2.10 16.42
N ASP A 394 -7.69 -2.73 16.30
CA ASP A 394 -6.99 -2.81 15.02
C ASP A 394 -7.87 -3.54 13.99
N MET A 395 -8.16 -2.87 12.87
CA MET A 395 -9.03 -3.37 11.81
C MET A 395 -8.25 -3.89 10.59
N GLY A 396 -6.97 -4.18 10.75
CA GLY A 396 -6.16 -4.88 9.75
C GLY A 396 -5.19 -3.96 9.02
N PRO A 397 -4.86 -4.26 7.74
CA PRO A 397 -3.71 -3.63 7.08
C PRO A 397 -3.85 -2.13 6.96
N THR A 398 -4.91 -1.64 6.36
CA THR A 398 -5.02 -0.24 5.93
C THR A 398 -6.14 0.50 6.65
N SER A 399 -7.06 -0.22 7.29
CA SER A 399 -8.31 0.30 7.82
C SER A 399 -8.16 1.45 8.81
N THR A 400 -7.34 1.28 9.85
CA THR A 400 -7.09 2.33 10.85
C THR A 400 -6.45 3.57 10.22
N MET A 401 -5.53 3.37 9.27
CA MET A 401 -4.91 4.46 8.52
C MET A 401 -5.92 5.17 7.62
N THR A 402 -6.75 4.44 6.87
CA THR A 402 -7.81 4.98 6.00
C THR A 402 -8.76 5.88 6.80
N ILE A 403 -9.19 5.43 7.99
CA ILE A 403 -10.12 6.19 8.83
C ILE A 403 -9.43 7.42 9.44
N ALA A 404 -8.19 7.28 9.91
CA ALA A 404 -7.41 8.41 10.44
C ALA A 404 -7.12 9.47 9.37
N ALA A 405 -6.77 9.05 8.15
CA ALA A 405 -6.56 9.94 7.01
C ALA A 405 -7.86 10.65 6.63
N ALA A 406 -8.97 9.93 6.52
CA ALA A 406 -10.27 10.53 6.18
C ALA A 406 -10.70 11.58 7.20
N LYS A 407 -10.59 11.27 8.50
CA LYS A 407 -10.84 12.26 9.58
C LYS A 407 -9.92 13.47 9.45
N ASN A 408 -8.63 13.23 9.20
CA ASN A 408 -7.64 14.30 9.09
C ASN A 408 -7.88 15.22 7.88
N TYR A 409 -8.28 14.68 6.73
CA TYR A 409 -8.70 15.49 5.57
C TYR A 409 -9.96 16.29 5.87
N ALA A 410 -10.93 15.66 6.54
CA ALA A 410 -12.16 16.35 6.96
C ALA A 410 -11.89 17.52 7.92
N GLU A 411 -11.01 17.32 8.90
CA GLU A 411 -10.59 18.35 9.86
C GLU A 411 -9.82 19.51 9.22
N GLN A 412 -9.10 19.24 8.12
CA GLN A 412 -8.38 20.25 7.35
C GLN A 412 -9.24 20.99 6.32
N GLY A 413 -10.54 20.70 6.27
CA GLY A 413 -11.48 21.36 5.35
C GLY A 413 -11.24 21.01 3.89
N PHE A 414 -10.90 19.75 3.61
CA PHE A 414 -10.85 19.25 2.24
C PHE A 414 -12.25 19.26 1.59
N ASP A 415 -12.31 19.42 0.28
CA ASP A 415 -13.56 19.57 -0.45
C ASP A 415 -14.24 18.22 -0.72
N GLY A 416 -13.46 17.14 -0.77
CA GLY A 416 -13.95 15.78 -0.89
C GLY A 416 -12.90 14.72 -0.55
N ILE A 417 -13.36 13.49 -0.35
CA ILE A 417 -12.51 12.31 -0.19
C ILE A 417 -12.90 11.28 -1.24
N VAL A 418 -11.93 10.57 -1.80
CA VAL A 418 -12.16 9.40 -2.65
C VAL A 418 -11.61 8.17 -1.93
N HIS A 419 -12.48 7.19 -1.70
CA HIS A 419 -12.14 5.89 -1.14
C HIS A 419 -11.95 4.88 -2.26
N LEU A 420 -10.75 4.29 -2.34
CA LEU A 420 -10.36 3.32 -3.35
C LEU A 420 -10.21 1.94 -2.74
N LYS A 421 -10.85 0.94 -3.34
CA LYS A 421 -10.63 -0.45 -2.94
C LYS A 421 -10.74 -1.40 -4.11
N SER A 422 -10.13 -2.55 -3.97
CA SER A 422 -10.47 -3.68 -4.83
C SER A 422 -11.76 -4.37 -4.40
N SER A 423 -12.44 -4.99 -5.37
CA SER A 423 -13.51 -5.95 -5.14
C SER A 423 -12.98 -7.09 -4.26
N GLY A 424 -13.76 -7.47 -3.24
CA GLY A 424 -13.34 -8.50 -2.27
C GLY A 424 -12.34 -8.03 -1.20
N CYS A 425 -11.96 -6.75 -1.15
CA CYS A 425 -11.16 -6.22 -0.03
C CYS A 425 -12.01 -6.04 1.22
N THR A 426 -12.02 -7.05 2.10
CA THR A 426 -12.78 -7.03 3.36
C THR A 426 -12.39 -5.87 4.28
N PRO A 427 -11.10 -5.59 4.57
CA PRO A 427 -10.72 -4.50 5.47
C PRO A 427 -11.30 -3.13 5.04
N GLU A 428 -11.29 -2.85 3.74
CA GLU A 428 -11.81 -1.57 3.23
C GLU A 428 -13.34 -1.54 3.12
N ILE A 429 -14.00 -2.69 2.98
CA ILE A 429 -15.47 -2.79 3.11
C ILE A 429 -15.87 -2.46 4.55
N ASP A 430 -15.14 -2.96 5.54
CA ASP A 430 -15.40 -2.70 6.96
C ASP A 430 -15.19 -1.22 7.33
N CYS A 431 -14.33 -0.51 6.61
CA CYS A 431 -14.16 0.94 6.76
C CYS A 431 -15.37 1.75 6.28
N MET A 432 -16.14 1.28 5.30
CA MET A 432 -17.15 2.10 4.61
C MET A 432 -18.21 2.68 5.56
N PRO A 433 -18.81 1.92 6.51
CA PRO A 433 -19.76 2.49 7.47
C PRO A 433 -19.16 3.58 8.36
N VAL A 434 -17.87 3.43 8.71
CA VAL A 434 -17.13 4.43 9.50
C VAL A 434 -16.86 5.69 8.67
N LEU A 435 -16.42 5.52 7.42
CA LEU A 435 -16.23 6.63 6.48
C LEU A 435 -17.55 7.38 6.22
N GLN A 436 -18.67 6.66 6.08
CA GLN A 436 -20.00 7.27 5.98
C GLN A 436 -20.39 8.07 7.24
N ARG A 437 -19.94 7.63 8.43
CA ARG A 437 -20.13 8.38 9.67
C ARG A 437 -19.27 9.66 9.69
N ILE A 438 -17.99 9.57 9.32
CA ILE A 438 -17.12 10.74 9.15
C ILE A 438 -17.71 11.74 8.15
N SER A 439 -18.22 11.25 7.02
CA SER A 439 -18.89 12.07 6.01
C SER A 439 -20.07 12.86 6.59
N ARG A 440 -20.89 12.25 7.46
CA ARG A 440 -22.00 12.93 8.14
C ARG A 440 -21.52 13.91 9.20
N ASP A 441 -20.58 13.50 10.04
CA ASP A 441 -20.10 14.26 11.19
C ASP A 441 -19.41 15.56 10.73
N TYR A 442 -18.58 15.48 9.69
CA TYR A 442 -17.83 16.61 9.14
C TYR A 442 -18.49 17.26 7.91
N ARG A 443 -19.59 16.69 7.42
CA ARG A 443 -20.28 17.11 6.19
C ARG A 443 -19.36 17.14 4.97
N ILE A 444 -18.39 16.24 4.90
CA ILE A 444 -17.46 16.08 3.77
C ILE A 444 -17.98 14.98 2.82
N PRO A 445 -18.13 15.24 1.51
CA PRO A 445 -18.53 14.21 0.56
C PRO A 445 -17.44 13.15 0.36
N ILE A 446 -17.85 11.88 0.29
CA ILE A 446 -16.93 10.76 0.02
C ILE A 446 -17.43 9.96 -1.20
N LEU A 447 -16.58 9.83 -2.22
CA LEU A 447 -16.80 8.97 -3.37
C LEU A 447 -16.21 7.59 -3.12
N PHE A 448 -17.03 6.53 -3.20
CA PHE A 448 -16.59 5.15 -3.02
C PHE A 448 -16.40 4.47 -4.38
N LEU A 449 -15.17 4.07 -4.70
CA LEU A 449 -14.82 3.39 -5.95
C LEU A 449 -14.28 1.98 -5.65
N SER A 450 -14.82 1.00 -6.37
CA SER A 450 -14.42 -0.41 -6.27
C SER A 450 -13.92 -0.88 -7.63
N TYR A 451 -12.73 -1.47 -7.64
CA TYR A 451 -12.05 -1.93 -8.86
C TYR A 451 -11.92 -3.45 -8.89
N ASP A 452 -12.12 -4.04 -10.05
CA ASP A 452 -11.83 -5.44 -10.36
C ASP A 452 -11.11 -5.50 -11.71
N SER A 453 -10.53 -6.66 -11.99
CA SER A 453 -9.94 -7.06 -13.29
C SER A 453 -10.84 -6.84 -14.51
N GLN A 454 -12.16 -6.70 -14.33
CA GLN A 454 -13.13 -6.47 -15.41
C GLN A 454 -13.71 -5.05 -15.42
N THR A 455 -13.20 -4.12 -14.59
CA THR A 455 -13.71 -2.75 -14.55
C THR A 455 -13.38 -1.99 -15.83
N SER A 456 -14.35 -1.22 -16.34
CA SER A 456 -14.22 -0.38 -17.54
C SER A 456 -14.35 1.11 -17.20
N ASP A 457 -13.63 1.95 -17.95
CA ASP A 457 -13.60 3.41 -17.79
C ASP A 457 -14.96 4.11 -17.96
N THR A 458 -15.83 3.62 -18.84
CA THR A 458 -17.00 4.38 -19.32
C THR A 458 -17.98 4.78 -18.21
N GLY A 459 -18.05 4.02 -17.10
CA GLY A 459 -18.89 4.37 -15.95
C GLY A 459 -18.13 5.08 -14.82
N LEU A 460 -16.80 5.07 -14.86
CA LEU A 460 -15.94 5.67 -13.84
C LEU A 460 -15.81 7.18 -14.05
N ASP A 461 -15.56 7.61 -15.29
CA ASP A 461 -15.30 9.01 -15.64
C ASP A 461 -16.48 9.90 -15.26
N THR A 462 -17.71 9.51 -15.65
CA THR A 462 -18.92 10.24 -15.28
C THR A 462 -19.13 10.36 -13.77
N ARG A 463 -18.71 9.36 -12.98
CA ARG A 463 -18.83 9.41 -11.52
C ARG A 463 -17.80 10.34 -10.89
N ILE A 464 -16.60 10.41 -11.47
CA ILE A 464 -15.54 11.33 -11.07
C ILE A 464 -15.93 12.77 -11.41
N GLU A 465 -16.39 13.01 -12.64
CA GLU A 465 -16.88 14.32 -13.10
C GLU A 465 -18.05 14.81 -12.24
N ALA A 466 -19.06 13.97 -12.01
CA ALA A 466 -20.19 14.34 -11.16
C ALA A 466 -19.78 14.62 -9.70
N PHE A 467 -18.78 13.90 -9.19
CA PHE A 467 -18.23 14.16 -7.86
C PHE A 467 -17.48 15.49 -7.81
N TYR A 468 -16.65 15.78 -8.82
CA TYR A 468 -15.95 17.05 -8.98
C TYR A 468 -16.93 18.22 -9.05
N ASP A 469 -17.94 18.15 -9.92
CA ASP A 469 -18.95 19.21 -10.07
C ASP A 469 -19.64 19.51 -8.74
N MET A 470 -20.02 18.47 -8.00
CA MET A 470 -20.66 18.61 -6.70
C MET A 470 -19.76 19.33 -5.67
N ILE A 471 -18.48 18.95 -5.56
CA ILE A 471 -17.56 19.56 -4.59
C ILE A 471 -17.16 20.98 -5.01
N ALA A 472 -16.94 21.22 -6.29
CA ALA A 472 -16.62 22.54 -6.83
C ALA A 472 -17.79 23.52 -6.64
N MET A 473 -19.03 23.10 -6.92
CA MET A 473 -20.22 23.92 -6.65
C MET A 473 -20.43 24.21 -5.17
N ARG A 474 -20.09 23.27 -4.28
CA ARG A 474 -20.17 23.48 -2.84
C ARG A 474 -19.15 24.50 -2.36
N LYS A 475 -17.93 24.48 -2.91
CA LYS A 475 -16.84 25.38 -2.58
C LYS A 475 -17.07 26.81 -3.06
N ALA A 476 -17.75 26.98 -4.20
CA ALA A 476 -18.10 28.29 -4.74
C ALA A 476 -19.24 29.02 -4.00
N ARG A 477 -19.89 28.38 -3.02
CA ARG A 477 -20.95 28.96 -2.18
C ARG A 477 -20.39 29.42 -0.86
#